data_AF-A0A964A538-F1
#
_entry.id   AF-A0A964A538-F1
#
_cell.length_a   1.000
_cell.length_b   1.000
_cell.length_c   1.000
_cell.angle_alpha   90.00
_cell.angle_beta   90.00
_cell.angle_gamma   90.00
#
_symmetry.space_group_name_H-M   'P 1'
#
loop_
_entity.id
_entity.type
_entity.pdbx_description
1 polymer ?
#
loop_
_entity_poly.entity_id
_entity_poly.type
_entity_poly.pdbx_seq_one_letter_code
_entity_poly.pdbx_strand_id
1 'polypeptide(L)' 'MRLNLNKLYIVYTPTRLSEKVDVFDDRPTTIKSLINQARGGLTPAGIHAVFTTKPEAVKEAGKLFRKHKIKR' A
#
# COMPACT_ATOMS: atom_id res chain seq x y z
N MET A 1 17.24 -11.81 10.53
CA MET A 1 16.91 -10.50 9.96
C MET A 1 15.89 -9.82 10.88
N ARG A 2 16.20 -8.67 11.50
CA ARG A 2 15.25 -7.98 12.40
C ARG A 2 14.23 -7.22 11.55
N LEU A 3 12.95 -7.59 11.66
CA LEU A 3 11.86 -6.89 10.98
C LEU A 3 11.76 -5.46 11.53
N ASN A 4 11.91 -4.45 10.68
CA ASN A 4 11.77 -3.06 11.09
C ASN A 4 10.33 -2.60 10.91
N LEU A 5 9.54 -2.69 11.97
CA LEU A 5 8.13 -2.30 11.99
C LEU A 5 7.90 -0.77 11.90
N ASN A 6 8.98 0.03 11.92
CA ASN A 6 8.92 1.48 11.68
C ASN A 6 9.02 1.84 10.19
N LYS A 7 9.25 0.87 9.31
CA LYS A 7 9.30 1.08 7.85
C LYS A 7 8.45 0.03 7.17
N LEU A 8 7.17 0.36 6.99
CA LEU A 8 6.20 -0.46 6.29
C LEU A 8 5.77 0.26 5.00
N TYR A 9 5.46 -0.51 3.98
CA TYR A 9 5.01 -0.03 2.69
C TYR A 9 3.67 -0.71 2.40
N ILE A 10 2.60 0.08 2.29
CA ILE A 10 1.25 -0.46 2.08
C ILE A 10 0.92 -0.36 0.60
N VAL A 11 0.44 -1.46 0.05
CA VAL A 11 -0.11 -1.51 -1.29
C VAL A 11 -1.62 -1.67 -1.17
N TYR A 12 -2.37 -0.73 -1.72
CA TYR A 12 -3.83 -0.72 -1.66
C TYR A 12 -4.45 -1.39 -2.88
N THR A 13 -5.61 -1.99 -2.70
CA THR A 13 -6.41 -2.48 -3.82
C THR A 13 -7.02 -1.26 -4.54
N PRO A 14 -6.77 -1.08 -5.84
CA PRO A 14 -7.36 0.03 -6.57
C PRO A 14 -8.88 -0.09 -6.59
N THR A 15 -9.56 0.98 -6.18
CA THR A 15 -11.00 1.15 -6.34
C THR A 15 -11.29 2.05 -7.54
N ARG A 16 -12.53 2.01 -8.06
CA ARG A 16 -12.99 2.82 -9.19
C ARG A 16 -12.82 4.33 -9.00
N LEU A 17 -12.66 4.81 -7.75
CA LEU A 17 -12.36 6.20 -7.39
C LEU A 17 -10.88 6.43 -7.05
N SER A 18 -10.11 5.38 -6.72
CA SER A 18 -8.66 5.43 -6.43
C SER A 18 -7.78 5.14 -7.64
N GLU A 19 -8.34 4.98 -8.84
CA GLU A 19 -7.63 4.59 -10.07
C GLU A 19 -6.48 5.51 -10.49
N LYS A 20 -6.27 6.69 -9.88
CA LYS A 20 -5.20 7.62 -10.31
C LYS A 20 -4.12 7.93 -9.27
N VAL A 21 -4.29 7.63 -7.98
CA VAL A 21 -3.43 8.27 -6.94
C VAL A 21 -2.79 7.29 -5.94
N ASP A 22 -3.46 6.22 -5.50
CA ASP A 22 -3.10 5.63 -4.20
C ASP A 22 -2.89 4.11 -4.16
N VAL A 23 -2.47 3.43 -5.24
CA VAL A 23 -2.11 2.01 -5.10
C VAL A 23 -0.85 1.87 -4.23
N PHE A 24 0.07 2.84 -4.31
CA PHE A 24 1.30 2.87 -3.53
C PHE A 24 1.92 4.28 -3.51
N ASP A 25 2.03 4.90 -2.34
CA ASP A 25 2.55 6.27 -2.15
C ASP A 25 4.09 6.35 -2.07
N ASP A 26 4.82 5.24 -2.21
CA ASP A 26 6.29 5.18 -2.11
C ASP A 26 6.90 5.62 -0.76
N ARG A 27 6.07 6.18 0.12
CA ARG A 27 6.41 6.66 1.45
C ARG A 27 6.30 5.52 2.45
N PRO A 28 7.35 5.31 3.27
CA PRO A 28 7.26 4.38 4.38
C PRO A 28 6.28 4.91 5.43
N THR A 29 5.47 4.02 5.97
CA THR A 29 4.57 4.25 7.09
C THR A 29 4.99 3.43 8.31
N THR A 30 4.37 3.68 9.45
CA THR A 30 4.61 2.98 10.71
C THR A 30 3.34 2.25 11.15
N ILE A 31 3.47 1.24 12.03
CA ILE A 31 2.30 0.58 12.64
C ILE A 31 1.35 1.60 13.28
N LYS A 32 1.89 2.62 13.97
CA LYS A 32 1.08 3.66 14.61
C LYS A 32 0.23 4.43 13.59
N SER A 33 0.81 4.79 12.46
CA SER A 33 0.08 5.48 11.38
C SER A 33 -0.96 4.56 10.73
N LEU A 34 -0.64 3.28 10.54
CA LEU A 34 -1.58 2.25 10.07
C LEU A 34 -2.80 2.13 10.98
N ILE A 35 -2.59 2.08 12.30
CA ILE A 35 -3.68 2.03 13.28
C ILE A 35 -4.55 3.28 13.20
N ASN A 36 -3.94 4.46 13.03
CA ASN A 36 -4.69 5.70 12.85
C ASN A 36 -5.50 5.71 11.54
N GLN A 37 -4.95 5.20 10.45
CA GLN A 37 -5.68 5.04 9.18
C GLN A 37 -6.82 4.04 9.30
N ALA A 38 -6.61 2.93 10.00
CA ALA A 38 -7.67 1.95 10.29
C ALA A 38 -8.82 2.57 11.09
N ARG A 39 -8.49 3.39 12.10
CA ARG A 39 -9.49 4.18 12.85
C ARG A 39 -10.20 5.22 11.98
N GLY A 40 -9.51 5.75 10.97
CA GLY A 40 -10.06 6.67 9.96
C GLY A 40 -10.88 6.01 8.86
N GLY A 41 -11.13 4.69 8.93
CA GLY A 41 -11.97 3.96 7.97
C GLY A 41 -11.19 3.15 6.93
N LEU A 42 -9.87 3.01 7.05
CA LEU A 42 -9.11 2.07 6.22
C LEU A 42 -9.51 0.63 6.59
N THR A 43 -10.22 -0.04 5.69
CA THR A 43 -10.63 -1.43 5.90
C THR A 43 -9.55 -2.40 5.41
N PRO A 44 -9.36 -3.55 6.09
CA PRO A 44 -8.42 -4.59 5.62
C PRO A 44 -8.73 -5.08 4.20
N ALA A 45 -9.99 -5.04 3.78
CA ALA A 45 -10.41 -5.39 2.42
C ALA A 45 -9.83 -4.45 1.34
N GLY A 46 -9.50 -3.21 1.71
CA GLY A 46 -8.83 -2.24 0.83
C GLY A 46 -7.31 -2.38 0.79
N ILE A 47 -6.71 -3.21 1.65
CA ILE A 47 -5.27 -3.44 1.70
C ILE A 47 -4.96 -4.70 0.89
N HIS A 48 -4.16 -4.56 -0.16
CA HIS A 48 -3.72 -5.71 -0.96
C HIS A 48 -2.60 -6.46 -0.25
N ALA A 49 -1.57 -5.73 0.19
CA ALA A 49 -0.41 -6.30 0.87
C ALA A 49 0.37 -5.23 1.65
N VAL A 50 1.15 -5.67 2.64
CA VAL A 50 2.07 -4.84 3.41
C VAL A 50 3.48 -5.41 3.30
N PHE A 51 4.44 -4.57 2.95
CA PHE A 51 5.85 -4.94 2.79
C PHE A 51 6.72 -4.20 3.78
N THR A 52 7.87 -4.77 4.09
CA THR A 52 8.90 -4.11 4.92
C THR A 52 9.98 -3.46 4.07
N THR A 53 10.04 -3.79 2.78
CA THR A 53 11.00 -3.24 1.84
C THR A 53 10.31 -2.50 0.70
N LYS A 54 10.90 -1.37 0.30
CA LYS A 54 10.45 -0.54 -0.82
C LYS A 54 10.40 -1.30 -2.15
N PRO A 55 11.45 -2.07 -2.53
CA PRO A 55 11.48 -2.71 -3.85
C PRO A 55 10.38 -3.77 -4.01
N GLU A 56 10.05 -4.51 -2.96
CA GLU A 56 8.97 -5.51 -2.98
C GLU A 56 7.60 -4.83 -3.15
N ALA A 57 7.35 -3.74 -2.42
CA ALA A 57 6.12 -2.97 -2.54
C ALA A 57 5.93 -2.37 -3.94
N VAL A 58 6.99 -1.79 -4.51
CA VAL A 58 6.97 -1.24 -5.88
C VAL A 58 6.66 -2.34 -6.90
N LYS A 59 7.25 -3.53 -6.74
CA LYS A 59 7.04 -4.66 -7.65
C LYS A 59 5.58 -5.11 -7.65
N GLU A 60 4.97 -5.24 -6.48
CA GLU A 60 3.57 -5.65 -6.36
C GLU A 60 2.60 -4.56 -6.79
N ALA A 61 2.86 -3.29 -6.45
CA ALA A 61 2.11 -2.16 -6.98
C ALA A 61 2.13 -2.14 -8.51
N GLY A 62 3.31 -2.36 -9.13
CA GLY A 62 3.47 -2.48 -10.58
C GLY A 62 2.60 -3.56 -11.22
N LYS A 63 2.47 -4.73 -10.56
CA LYS A 63 1.59 -5.81 -11.02
C LYS A 63 0.13 -5.40 -10.94
N LEU A 64 -0.28 -4.75 -9.85
CA LEU A 64 -1.65 -4.26 -9.68
C LEU A 64 -2.02 -3.20 -10.71
N PHE A 65 -1.12 -2.24 -10.98
CA PHE A 65 -1.32 -1.22 -12.01
C PHE A 65 -1.57 -1.86 -13.39
N ARG A 66 -0.75 -2.84 -13.78
CA ARG A 66 -0.91 -3.57 -15.05
C ARG A 66 -2.21 -4.36 -15.09
N LYS A 67 -2.55 -5.07 -14.01
CA LYS A 67 -3.79 -5.88 -13.92
C LYS A 67 -5.04 -5.03 -14.09
N HIS A 68 -5.06 -3.84 -13.50
CA HIS A 68 -6.22 -2.94 -13.53
C HIS A 68 -6.17 -1.91 -14.67
N LYS A 69 -5.18 -1.99 -15.58
CA LYS A 69 -4.97 -1.04 -16.69
C LYS A 69 -4.91 0.43 -16.23
N ILE A 70 -4.43 0.66 -15.01
CA ILE A 70 -4.26 2.00 -14.45
C ILE A 70 -3.05 2.66 -15.13
N LYS A 71 -3.27 3.82 -15.75
CA LYS A 71 -2.18 4.66 -16.26
C LYS A 71 -1.60 5.47 -15.11
N ARG A 72 -0.29 5.34 -14.91
CA ARG A 72 0.48 6.10 -13.92
C ARG A 72 0.60 7.56 -14.33
#